data_AF-A0A947KSU5-F1
#
_entry.id   AF-A0A947KSU5-F1
#
_cell.length_a   1.000
_cell.length_b   1.000
_cell.length_c   1.000
_cell.angle_alpha   90.00
_cell.angle_beta   90.00
_cell.angle_gamma   90.00
#
_symmetry.space_group_name_H-M   'P 1'
#
loop_
_entity.id
_entity.type
_entity.pdbx_description
1 polymer ?
#
loop_
_entity_poly.entity_id
_entity_poly.type
_entity_poly.pdbx_seq_one_letter_code
_entity_poly.pdbx_strand_id
1 'polypeptide(L)'
;MKKIFILSLLVGMLSAQNPTVYSSLGDKIYDNAQNIEKLKDLEYFLSFRSKIEQYTLDVENAKKYGFAIESGDKSKNKRVYLNNLRDLIKTNDFFLRSIQSSYKYAIENNDNDLFSYVINSGLIDTQKHKDEIKEYYIANSEDINATGVIQKFLDEDKMMEEQREARVKANKSKKDKEAEKIRRIRQKDKEKDEALKRSLEEELIRKKTQIREEQKRELSY
;
A
#
# COMPACT_ATOMS: atom_id res chain seq x y z
N MET A 1 -16.89 -33.65 14.62
CA MET A 1 -17.10 -33.30 13.19
C MET A 1 -16.57 -31.91 12.82
N LYS A 2 -16.98 -30.80 13.45
CA LYS A 2 -16.45 -29.45 13.13
C LYS A 2 -14.91 -29.34 13.17
N LYS A 3 -14.25 -29.98 14.15
CA LYS A 3 -12.78 -30.00 14.25
C LYS A 3 -12.08 -30.73 13.09
N ILE A 4 -12.70 -31.78 12.53
CA ILE A 4 -12.16 -32.54 11.39
C ILE A 4 -12.32 -31.71 10.10
N PHE A 5 -13.43 -30.99 9.97
CA PHE A 5 -13.71 -30.11 8.84
C PHE A 5 -12.75 -28.90 8.78
N ILE A 6 -12.40 -28.33 9.95
CA ILE A 6 -11.40 -27.26 10.05
C ILE A 6 -10.00 -27.79 9.70
N LEU A 7 -9.66 -29.01 10.12
CA LEU A 7 -8.36 -29.61 9.82
C LEU A 7 -8.21 -29.91 8.31
N SER A 8 -9.26 -30.41 7.65
CA SER A 8 -9.23 -30.61 6.19
C SER A 8 -9.12 -29.30 5.40
N LEU A 9 -9.72 -28.21 5.89
CA LEU A 9 -9.62 -26.88 5.27
C LEU A 9 -8.21 -26.30 5.39
N LEU A 10 -7.56 -26.47 6.55
CA LEU A 10 -6.17 -26.07 6.76
C LEU A 10 -5.17 -26.87 5.89
N VAL A 11 -5.38 -28.17 5.73
CA VAL A 11 -4.51 -29.02 4.89
C VAL A 11 -4.60 -28.62 3.41
N GLY A 12 -5.78 -28.21 2.93
CA GLY A 12 -5.93 -27.64 1.58
C GLY A 12 -5.15 -26.33 1.39
N MET A 13 -5.10 -25.47 2.42
CA MET A 13 -4.36 -24.20 2.40
C MET A 13 -2.84 -24.35 2.55
N LEU A 14 -2.37 -25.50 3.06
CA LEU A 14 -0.94 -25.81 3.23
C LEU A 14 -0.29 -26.45 1.99
N SER A 15 -1.05 -26.64 0.91
CA SER A 15 -0.46 -27.10 -0.35
C SER A 15 0.43 -26.00 -0.92
N ALA A 16 1.74 -26.25 -1.01
CA ALA A 16 2.68 -25.34 -1.62
C ALA A 16 2.24 -25.05 -3.07
N GLN A 17 2.11 -23.77 -3.43
CA GLN A 17 1.74 -23.38 -4.79
C GLN A 17 2.79 -23.84 -5.80
N ASN A 18 4.07 -23.87 -5.41
CA ASN A 18 5.20 -24.26 -6.24
C ASN A 18 6.10 -25.30 -5.53
N PRO A 19 6.83 -26.14 -6.28
CA PRO A 19 7.89 -26.98 -5.74
C PRO A 19 8.97 -26.16 -5.00
N THR A 20 9.28 -26.55 -3.76
CA THR A 20 10.39 -26.02 -2.95
C THR A 20 11.79 -26.37 -3.49
N VAL A 21 11.95 -27.47 -4.23
CA VAL A 21 13.24 -27.88 -4.81
C VAL A 21 13.63 -26.91 -5.92
N TYR A 22 14.76 -26.21 -5.69
CA TYR A 22 15.26 -25.13 -6.54
C TYR A 22 14.26 -23.97 -6.72
N SER A 23 13.47 -23.66 -5.67
CA SER A 23 12.45 -22.60 -5.69
C SER A 23 12.98 -21.23 -6.13
N SER A 24 14.23 -20.88 -5.77
CA SER A 24 14.85 -19.61 -6.19
C SER A 24 14.87 -19.37 -7.71
N LEU A 25 14.88 -20.45 -8.49
CA LEU A 25 14.76 -20.41 -9.95
C LEU A 25 13.33 -20.73 -10.40
N GLY A 26 12.72 -21.74 -9.79
CA GLY A 26 11.39 -22.24 -10.14
C GLY A 26 10.30 -21.21 -9.96
N ASP A 27 10.26 -20.49 -8.84
CA ASP A 27 9.15 -19.58 -8.51
C ASP A 27 8.96 -18.51 -9.59
N LYS A 28 10.05 -17.90 -10.06
CA LYS A 28 9.99 -16.91 -11.16
C LYS A 28 9.39 -17.50 -12.44
N ILE A 29 9.68 -18.75 -12.74
CA ILE A 29 9.17 -19.44 -13.93
C ILE A 29 7.68 -19.76 -13.74
N TYR A 30 7.32 -20.33 -12.60
CA TYR A 30 5.96 -20.77 -12.31
C TYR A 30 4.97 -19.62 -12.18
N ASP A 31 5.38 -18.54 -11.52
CA ASP A 31 4.52 -17.39 -11.23
C ASP A 31 4.24 -16.57 -12.49
N ASN A 32 5.19 -16.53 -13.43
CA ASN A 32 5.05 -15.80 -14.68
C ASN A 32 4.28 -16.57 -15.77
N ALA A 33 4.21 -17.90 -15.69
CA ALA A 33 3.73 -18.75 -16.78
C ALA A 33 2.33 -18.37 -17.28
N GLN A 34 1.40 -18.12 -16.35
CA GLN A 34 0.03 -17.72 -16.71
C GLN A 34 -0.02 -16.35 -17.39
N ASN A 35 0.83 -15.41 -16.98
CA ASN A 35 0.87 -14.09 -17.58
C ASN A 35 1.58 -14.12 -18.95
N ILE A 36 2.61 -14.95 -19.11
CA ILE A 36 3.24 -15.22 -20.42
C ILE A 36 2.25 -15.90 -21.37
N GLU A 37 1.40 -16.81 -20.88
CA GLU A 37 0.41 -17.47 -21.72
C GLU A 37 -0.57 -16.46 -22.34
N LYS A 38 -1.05 -15.48 -21.56
CA LYS A 38 -1.95 -14.42 -22.03
C LYS A 38 -1.38 -13.58 -23.16
N LEU A 39 -0.05 -13.56 -23.33
CA LEU A 39 0.59 -12.83 -24.43
C LEU A 39 0.13 -13.35 -25.80
N LYS A 40 -0.35 -14.59 -25.90
CA LYS A 40 -0.86 -15.18 -27.16
C LYS A 40 -2.07 -14.46 -27.74
N ASP A 41 -2.73 -13.63 -26.94
CA ASP A 41 -3.92 -12.87 -27.31
C ASP A 41 -3.57 -11.48 -27.89
N LEU A 42 -2.28 -11.09 -27.82
CA LEU A 42 -1.80 -9.86 -28.43
C LEU A 42 -1.32 -10.05 -29.86
N GLU A 43 -1.71 -9.12 -30.72
CA GLU A 43 -1.23 -9.05 -32.10
C GLU A 43 0.31 -9.01 -32.17
N TYR A 44 0.93 -8.20 -31.32
CA TYR A 44 2.39 -8.06 -31.22
C TYR A 44 3.13 -9.37 -30.93
N PHE A 45 2.48 -10.34 -30.27
CA PHE A 45 3.08 -11.61 -29.87
C PHE A 45 2.59 -12.82 -30.66
N LEU A 46 1.78 -12.62 -31.70
CA LEU A 46 1.25 -13.72 -32.53
C LEU A 46 2.36 -14.59 -33.14
N SER A 47 3.46 -13.97 -33.57
CA SER A 47 4.63 -14.68 -34.11
C SER A 47 5.31 -15.60 -33.09
N PHE A 48 5.06 -15.40 -31.81
CA PHE A 48 5.60 -16.21 -30.72
C PHE A 48 4.59 -17.19 -30.12
N ARG A 49 3.36 -17.29 -30.64
CA ARG A 49 2.29 -18.14 -30.08
C ARG A 49 2.77 -19.57 -29.80
N SER A 50 3.36 -20.24 -30.79
CA SER A 50 3.85 -21.62 -30.62
C SER A 50 4.94 -21.74 -29.53
N LYS A 51 5.80 -20.72 -29.42
CA LYS A 51 6.83 -20.68 -28.37
C LYS A 51 6.23 -20.46 -26.97
N ILE A 52 5.18 -19.64 -26.87
CA ILE A 52 4.43 -19.40 -25.63
C ILE A 52 3.74 -20.70 -25.19
N GLU A 53 3.02 -21.37 -26.09
CA GLU A 53 2.32 -22.63 -25.80
C GLU A 53 3.29 -23.72 -25.34
N GLN A 54 4.40 -23.89 -26.05
CA GLN A 54 5.44 -24.85 -25.67
C GLN A 54 6.05 -24.51 -24.32
N TYR A 55 6.37 -23.24 -24.07
CA TYR A 55 6.89 -22.78 -22.78
C TYR A 55 5.92 -23.10 -21.65
N THR A 56 4.63 -22.76 -21.76
CA THR A 56 3.63 -23.01 -20.73
C THR A 56 3.51 -24.51 -20.43
N LEU A 57 3.47 -25.35 -21.46
CA LEU A 57 3.44 -26.81 -21.31
C LEU A 57 4.69 -27.34 -20.58
N ASP A 58 5.88 -26.87 -20.96
CA ASP A 58 7.13 -27.28 -20.35
C ASP A 58 7.24 -26.83 -18.89
N VAL A 59 6.70 -25.66 -18.56
CA VAL A 59 6.63 -25.17 -17.18
C VAL A 59 5.70 -26.05 -16.34
N GLU A 60 4.52 -26.42 -16.84
CA GLU A 60 3.63 -27.33 -16.13
C GLU A 60 4.27 -28.70 -15.88
N ASN A 61 4.96 -29.23 -16.88
CA ASN A 61 5.67 -30.50 -16.77
C ASN A 61 6.83 -30.41 -15.78
N ALA A 62 7.60 -29.33 -15.80
CA ALA A 62 8.65 -29.07 -14.82
C ALA A 62 8.09 -28.98 -13.40
N LYS A 63 6.95 -28.30 -13.22
CA LYS A 63 6.26 -28.17 -11.93
C LYS A 63 5.87 -29.54 -11.36
N LYS A 64 5.25 -30.39 -12.19
CA LYS A 64 4.92 -31.79 -11.83
C LYS A 64 6.18 -32.60 -11.48
N TYR A 65 7.27 -32.42 -12.24
CA TYR A 65 8.55 -33.08 -11.99
C TYR A 65 9.16 -32.64 -10.64
N GLY A 66 9.09 -31.35 -10.31
CA GLY A 66 9.55 -30.80 -9.04
C GLY A 66 8.82 -31.39 -7.84
N PHE A 67 7.48 -31.45 -7.88
CA PHE A 67 6.69 -32.07 -6.80
C PHE A 67 6.97 -33.57 -6.65
N ALA A 68 7.23 -34.29 -7.74
CA ALA A 68 7.62 -35.70 -7.67
C ALA A 68 8.97 -35.88 -6.94
N ILE A 69 9.96 -35.01 -7.21
CA ILE A 69 11.22 -35.00 -6.47
C ILE A 69 10.99 -34.75 -4.98
N GLU A 70 10.14 -33.78 -4.62
CA GLU A 70 9.83 -33.44 -3.22
C GLU A 70 9.13 -34.57 -2.48
N SER A 71 8.27 -35.29 -3.18
CA SER A 71 7.58 -36.47 -2.65
C SER A 71 8.51 -37.69 -2.50
N GLY A 72 9.79 -37.57 -2.89
CA GLY A 72 10.80 -38.61 -2.71
C GLY A 72 10.87 -39.63 -3.85
N ASP A 73 10.31 -39.32 -5.04
CA ASP A 73 10.40 -40.21 -6.20
C ASP A 73 11.86 -40.33 -6.69
N LYS A 74 12.46 -41.50 -6.44
CA LYS A 74 13.85 -41.82 -6.78
C LYS A 74 14.08 -42.00 -8.29
N SER A 75 13.03 -42.15 -9.09
CA SER A 75 13.14 -42.20 -10.56
C SER A 75 13.46 -40.83 -11.17
N LYS A 76 13.23 -39.74 -10.42
CA LYS A 76 13.45 -38.37 -10.87
C LYS A 76 14.85 -37.90 -10.52
N ASN A 77 15.53 -37.32 -11.51
CA ASN A 77 16.89 -36.83 -11.35
C ASN A 77 16.90 -35.32 -11.10
N LYS A 78 17.38 -34.91 -9.91
CA LYS A 78 17.46 -33.50 -9.52
C LYS A 78 18.31 -32.64 -10.47
N ARG A 79 19.41 -33.20 -11.01
CA ARG A 79 20.28 -32.48 -11.94
C ARG A 79 19.60 -32.24 -13.29
N VAL A 80 18.86 -33.23 -13.79
CA VAL A 80 18.07 -33.08 -15.02
C VAL A 80 17.00 -32.01 -14.83
N TYR A 81 16.27 -32.05 -13.72
CA TYR A 81 15.29 -31.01 -13.37
C TYR A 81 15.91 -29.61 -13.27
N LEU A 82 17.05 -29.46 -12.58
CA LEU A 82 17.76 -28.18 -12.49
C LEU A 82 18.17 -27.64 -13.87
N ASN A 83 18.66 -28.50 -14.76
CA ASN A 83 19.02 -28.09 -16.11
C ASN A 83 17.79 -27.65 -16.91
N ASN A 84 16.67 -28.37 -16.78
CA ASN A 84 15.41 -27.96 -17.40
C ASN A 84 14.96 -26.57 -16.91
N LEU A 85 15.00 -26.32 -15.59
CA LEU A 85 14.69 -24.99 -15.04
C LEU A 85 15.62 -23.89 -15.59
N ARG A 86 16.91 -24.21 -15.81
CA ARG A 86 17.88 -23.27 -16.39
C ARG A 86 17.62 -22.95 -17.87
N ASP A 87 16.94 -23.83 -18.59
CA ASP A 87 16.52 -23.54 -19.96
C ASP A 87 15.20 -22.78 -19.99
N LEU A 88 14.26 -23.15 -19.11
CA LEU A 88 13.00 -22.43 -18.92
C LEU A 88 13.21 -20.97 -18.50
N ILE A 89 14.15 -20.68 -17.59
CA ILE A 89 14.42 -19.29 -17.17
C ILE A 89 14.91 -18.42 -18.35
N LYS A 90 15.66 -18.98 -19.30
CA LYS A 90 16.13 -18.21 -20.47
C LYS A 90 14.94 -17.77 -21.34
N THR A 91 13.98 -18.67 -21.52
CA THR A 91 12.74 -18.39 -22.26
C THR A 91 11.83 -17.43 -21.51
N ASN A 92 11.70 -17.59 -20.18
CA ASN A 92 11.02 -16.62 -19.32
C ASN A 92 11.62 -15.21 -19.50
N ASP A 93 12.94 -15.09 -19.34
CA ASP A 93 13.62 -13.81 -19.41
C ASP A 93 13.57 -13.20 -20.81
N PHE A 94 13.48 -14.03 -21.86
CA PHE A 94 13.20 -13.55 -23.21
C PHE A 94 11.86 -12.81 -23.26
N PHE A 95 10.78 -13.40 -22.75
CA PHE A 95 9.47 -12.74 -22.75
C PHE A 95 9.42 -11.51 -21.86
N LEU A 96 10.06 -11.54 -20.68
CA LEU A 96 10.17 -10.35 -19.83
C LEU A 96 10.89 -9.20 -20.53
N ARG A 97 11.99 -9.47 -21.23
CA ARG A 97 12.69 -8.46 -22.04
C ARG A 97 11.83 -7.98 -23.21
N SER A 98 11.11 -8.86 -23.88
CA SER A 98 10.20 -8.48 -24.97
C SER A 98 9.10 -7.54 -24.46
N ILE A 99 8.50 -7.83 -23.31
CA ILE A 99 7.48 -6.96 -22.68
C ILE A 99 8.07 -5.60 -22.31
N GLN A 100 9.28 -5.57 -21.75
CA GLN A 100 9.95 -4.31 -21.44
C GLN A 100 10.22 -3.47 -22.72
N SER A 101 10.59 -4.13 -23.82
CA SER A 101 10.76 -3.45 -25.11
C SER A 101 9.42 -2.96 -25.67
N SER A 102 8.36 -3.77 -25.60
CA SER A 102 7.01 -3.38 -26.01
C SER A 102 6.47 -2.20 -25.21
N TYR A 103 6.76 -2.14 -23.91
CA TYR A 103 6.41 -1.00 -23.05
C TYR A 103 7.02 0.31 -23.57
N LYS A 104 8.34 0.31 -23.82
CA LYS A 104 9.05 1.48 -24.35
C LYS A 104 8.54 1.86 -25.73
N TYR A 105 8.38 0.87 -26.60
CA TYR A 105 7.84 1.07 -27.94
C TYR A 105 6.44 1.71 -27.89
N ALA A 106 5.57 1.23 -27.00
CA ALA A 106 4.23 1.76 -26.86
C ALA A 106 4.24 3.25 -26.48
N ILE A 107 5.09 3.63 -25.52
CA ILE A 107 5.25 5.03 -25.13
C ILE A 107 5.81 5.88 -26.28
N GLU A 108 6.87 5.41 -26.93
CA GLU A 108 7.56 6.16 -27.99
C GLU A 108 6.69 6.38 -29.24
N ASN A 109 5.76 5.46 -29.51
CA ASN A 109 4.91 5.48 -30.71
C ASN A 109 3.46 5.86 -30.43
N ASN A 110 3.13 6.25 -29.19
CA ASN A 110 1.78 6.53 -28.73
C ASN A 110 0.78 5.36 -28.98
N ASP A 111 1.24 4.11 -28.84
CA ASP A 111 0.41 2.91 -28.98
C ASP A 111 -0.34 2.65 -27.65
N ASN A 112 -1.51 3.26 -27.53
CA ASN A 112 -2.32 3.24 -26.31
C ASN A 112 -2.85 1.84 -25.93
N ASP A 113 -3.13 1.01 -26.93
CA ASP A 113 -3.61 -0.36 -26.72
C ASP A 113 -2.49 -1.26 -26.19
N LEU A 114 -1.32 -1.21 -26.85
CA LEU A 114 -0.14 -1.96 -26.40
C LEU A 114 0.31 -1.47 -25.02
N PHE A 115 0.30 -0.17 -24.77
CA PHE A 115 0.63 0.41 -23.46
C PHE A 115 -0.29 -0.15 -22.38
N SER A 116 -1.62 -0.04 -22.59
CA SER A 116 -2.64 -0.49 -21.65
C SER A 116 -2.51 -1.98 -21.35
N TYR A 117 -2.22 -2.79 -22.37
CA TYR A 117 -1.99 -4.21 -22.15
C TYR A 117 -0.72 -4.46 -21.34
N VAL A 118 0.41 -3.87 -21.74
CA VAL A 118 1.72 -4.18 -21.17
C VAL A 118 1.74 -3.84 -19.68
N ILE A 119 1.21 -2.69 -19.26
CA ILE A 119 1.15 -2.33 -17.84
C ILE A 119 0.25 -3.29 -17.04
N ASN A 120 -0.80 -3.84 -17.66
CA ASN A 120 -1.75 -4.75 -17.02
C ASN A 120 -1.35 -6.24 -17.16
N SER A 121 -0.26 -6.55 -17.89
CA SER A 121 0.20 -7.92 -18.13
C SER A 121 0.67 -8.63 -16.86
N GLY A 122 1.06 -7.88 -15.83
CA GLY A 122 1.69 -8.43 -14.63
C GLY A 122 3.14 -8.91 -14.84
N LEU A 123 3.74 -8.64 -15.99
CA LEU A 123 5.12 -9.00 -16.34
C LEU A 123 6.10 -7.82 -16.26
N ILE A 124 5.59 -6.60 -16.00
CA ILE A 124 6.38 -5.40 -15.78
C ILE A 124 6.25 -4.93 -14.33
N ASP A 125 7.34 -4.37 -13.79
CA ASP A 125 7.34 -3.74 -12.47
C ASP A 125 6.68 -2.35 -12.58
N THR A 126 5.36 -2.30 -12.43
CA THR A 126 4.60 -1.05 -12.56
C THR A 126 4.90 -0.05 -11.46
N GLN A 127 5.37 -0.49 -10.29
CA GLN A 127 5.75 0.41 -9.20
C GLN A 127 7.01 1.19 -9.56
N LYS A 128 7.99 0.53 -10.18
CA LYS A 128 9.19 1.20 -10.69
C LYS A 128 8.88 2.23 -11.77
N HIS A 129 7.81 2.03 -12.52
CA HIS A 129 7.37 2.89 -13.63
C HIS A 129 6.14 3.76 -13.27
N LYS A 130 5.79 3.90 -11.98
CA LYS A 130 4.53 4.51 -11.55
C LYS A 130 4.30 5.91 -12.13
N ASP A 131 5.31 6.77 -12.06
CA ASP A 131 5.19 8.16 -12.52
C ASP A 131 5.08 8.24 -14.05
N GLU A 132 5.91 7.50 -14.78
CA GLU A 132 5.86 7.43 -16.25
C GLU A 132 4.49 6.90 -16.75
N ILE A 133 3.95 5.87 -16.10
CA ILE A 133 2.63 5.31 -16.44
C ILE A 133 1.53 6.37 -16.24
N LYS A 134 1.60 7.13 -15.13
CA LYS A 134 0.64 8.19 -14.85
C LYS A 134 0.76 9.35 -15.84
N GLU A 135 1.97 9.78 -16.14
CA GLU A 135 2.23 10.88 -17.08
C GLU A 135 1.71 10.53 -18.47
N TYR A 136 2.01 9.31 -18.95
CA TYR A 136 1.52 8.83 -20.23
C TYR A 136 -0.01 8.74 -20.26
N TYR A 137 -0.64 8.26 -19.19
CA TYR A 137 -2.10 8.25 -19.06
C TYR A 137 -2.70 9.66 -19.10
N ILE A 138 -2.14 10.61 -18.35
CA ILE A 138 -2.65 11.99 -18.33
C ILE A 138 -2.58 12.61 -19.73
N ALA A 139 -1.47 12.40 -20.44
CA ALA A 139 -1.26 12.91 -21.79
C ALA A 139 -2.23 12.30 -22.82
N ASN A 140 -2.70 11.07 -22.61
CA ASN A 140 -3.55 10.32 -23.53
C ASN A 140 -4.90 9.91 -22.90
N SER A 141 -5.40 10.70 -21.94
CA SER A 141 -6.55 10.31 -21.10
C SER A 141 -7.88 10.20 -21.86
N GLU A 142 -7.96 10.78 -23.07
CA GLU A 142 -9.13 10.63 -23.96
C GLU A 142 -9.19 9.25 -24.62
N ASP A 143 -8.04 8.62 -24.84
CA ASP A 143 -7.90 7.36 -25.59
C ASP A 143 -7.60 6.15 -24.69
N ILE A 144 -7.22 6.38 -23.42
CA ILE A 144 -6.88 5.32 -22.47
C ILE A 144 -7.90 5.26 -21.35
N ASN A 145 -8.42 4.06 -21.08
CA ASN A 145 -9.29 3.83 -19.94
C ASN A 145 -8.49 3.69 -18.64
N ALA A 146 -8.86 4.44 -17.60
CA ALA A 146 -8.35 4.27 -16.24
C ALA A 146 -8.85 2.97 -15.60
N THR A 147 -8.30 1.84 -16.03
CA THR A 147 -8.61 0.51 -15.47
C THR A 147 -7.34 -0.19 -15.03
N GLY A 148 -7.49 -1.22 -14.19
CA GLY A 148 -6.38 -2.03 -13.72
C GLY A 148 -5.34 -1.20 -12.96
N VAL A 149 -4.10 -1.20 -13.46
CA VAL A 149 -2.95 -0.53 -12.81
C VAL A 149 -3.13 0.98 -12.70
N ILE A 150 -3.66 1.63 -13.73
CA ILE A 150 -3.87 3.09 -13.71
C ILE A 150 -4.86 3.45 -12.62
N GLN A 151 -6.01 2.75 -12.57
CA GLN A 151 -7.03 2.99 -11.54
C GLN A 151 -6.45 2.81 -10.14
N LYS A 152 -5.66 1.74 -9.93
CA LYS A 152 -5.00 1.51 -8.65
C LYS A 152 -4.12 2.69 -8.23
N PHE A 153 -3.35 3.27 -9.15
CA PHE A 153 -2.53 4.45 -8.84
C PHE A 153 -3.35 5.70 -8.55
N LEU A 154 -4.43 5.93 -9.28
CA LEU A 154 -5.34 7.06 -9.03
C LEU A 154 -6.03 6.93 -7.67
N ASP A 155 -6.47 5.73 -7.30
CA ASP A 155 -7.09 5.44 -6.01
C ASP A 155 -6.11 5.61 -4.84
N GLU A 156 -4.88 5.09 -5.00
CA GLU A 156 -3.81 5.29 -4.01
C GLU A 156 -3.55 6.77 -3.76
N ASP A 157 -3.42 7.58 -4.81
CA ASP A 157 -3.16 9.00 -4.70
C ASP A 157 -4.34 9.74 -4.04
N LYS A 158 -5.58 9.39 -4.41
CA LYS A 158 -6.80 9.94 -3.78
C LYS A 158 -6.86 9.61 -2.29
N MET A 159 -6.60 8.35 -1.92
CA MET A 159 -6.58 7.93 -0.51
C MET A 159 -5.53 8.69 0.30
N MET A 160 -4.35 8.91 -0.27
CA MET A 160 -3.28 9.66 0.38
C MET A 160 -3.67 11.12 0.62
N GLU A 161 -4.34 11.76 -0.35
CA GLU A 161 -4.81 13.13 -0.21
C GLU A 161 -5.93 13.25 0.84
N GLU A 162 -6.90 12.33 0.84
CA GLU A 162 -7.96 12.28 1.86
C GLU A 162 -7.39 12.12 3.28
N GLN A 163 -6.39 11.26 3.45
CA GLN A 163 -5.70 11.09 4.73
C GLN A 163 -4.96 12.36 5.16
N ARG A 164 -4.31 13.04 4.21
CA ARG A 164 -3.61 14.31 4.48
C ARG A 164 -4.60 15.38 4.91
N GLU A 165 -5.71 15.55 4.20
CA GLU A 165 -6.77 16.48 4.58
C GLU A 165 -7.35 16.17 5.96
N ALA A 166 -7.63 14.91 6.25
CA ALA A 166 -8.16 14.48 7.55
C ALA A 166 -7.19 14.84 8.69
N ARG A 167 -5.88 14.62 8.50
CA ARG A 167 -4.84 15.01 9.46
C ARG A 167 -4.79 16.52 9.68
N VAL A 168 -4.86 17.31 8.61
CA VAL A 168 -4.87 18.79 8.69
C VAL A 168 -6.12 19.27 9.45
N LYS A 169 -7.31 18.75 9.12
CA LYS A 169 -8.57 19.07 9.79
C LYS A 169 -8.52 18.72 11.29
N ALA A 170 -8.01 17.53 11.63
CA ALA A 170 -7.86 17.08 13.02
C ALA A 170 -6.90 17.98 13.82
N ASN A 171 -5.77 18.37 13.22
CA ASN A 171 -4.80 19.26 13.87
C ASN A 171 -5.36 20.66 14.10
N LYS A 172 -6.12 21.21 13.14
CA LYS A 172 -6.82 22.49 13.31
C LYS A 172 -7.83 22.43 14.45
N SER A 173 -8.68 21.39 14.48
CA SER A 173 -9.66 21.17 15.54
C SER A 173 -9.01 21.07 16.94
N LYS A 174 -7.85 20.41 17.06
CA LYS A 174 -7.10 20.36 18.33
C LYS A 174 -6.64 21.75 18.77
N LYS A 175 -6.04 22.53 17.87
CA LYS A 175 -5.60 23.90 18.16
C LYS A 175 -6.76 24.80 18.60
N ASP A 176 -7.91 24.68 17.93
CA ASP A 176 -9.10 25.46 18.26
C ASP A 176 -9.62 25.12 19.67
N LYS A 177 -9.66 23.83 20.04
CA LYS A 177 -10.03 23.36 21.39
C LYS A 177 -9.06 23.85 22.46
N GLU A 178 -7.76 23.85 22.18
CA GLU A 178 -6.75 24.39 23.10
C GLU A 178 -6.90 25.89 23.31
N ALA A 179 -7.09 26.65 22.22
CA ALA A 179 -7.33 28.10 22.28
C ALA A 179 -8.58 28.43 23.09
N GLU A 180 -9.66 27.65 22.92
CA GLU A 180 -10.88 27.82 23.69
C GLU A 180 -10.67 27.49 25.18
N LYS A 181 -9.94 26.42 25.49
CA LYS A 181 -9.58 26.07 26.88
C LYS A 181 -8.77 27.19 27.53
N ILE A 182 -7.79 27.76 26.84
CA ILE A 182 -6.98 28.88 27.33
C ILE A 182 -7.86 30.11 27.59
N ARG A 183 -8.80 30.43 26.69
CA ARG A 183 -9.76 31.54 26.89
C ARG A 183 -10.59 31.35 28.16
N ARG A 184 -11.13 30.14 28.38
CA ARG A 184 -11.91 29.83 29.58
C ARG A 184 -11.09 29.95 30.86
N ILE A 185 -9.83 29.51 30.84
CA ILE A 185 -8.92 29.65 32.01
C ILE A 185 -8.66 31.13 32.30
N ARG A 186 -8.26 31.92 31.29
CA ARG A 186 -8.02 33.36 31.44
C ARG A 186 -9.22 34.12 31.98
N GLN A 187 -10.42 33.75 31.53
CA GLN A 187 -11.65 34.37 32.04
C GLN A 187 -11.87 34.03 33.53
N LYS A 188 -11.69 32.76 33.92
CA LYS A 188 -11.80 32.34 35.32
C LYS A 188 -10.74 32.99 36.21
N ASP A 189 -9.52 33.15 35.72
CA ASP A 189 -8.44 33.82 36.47
C ASP A 189 -8.79 35.29 36.68
N LYS A 190 -9.30 35.97 35.65
CA LYS A 190 -9.79 37.35 35.76
C LYS A 190 -10.93 37.49 36.78
N GLU A 191 -11.90 36.59 36.76
CA GLU A 191 -13.01 36.57 37.73
C GLU A 191 -12.50 36.37 39.16
N LYS A 192 -11.51 35.48 39.37
CA LYS A 192 -10.87 35.28 40.67
C LYS A 192 -10.10 36.50 41.14
N ASP A 193 -9.34 37.14 40.26
CA ASP A 193 -8.58 38.35 40.59
C ASP A 193 -9.51 39.51 41.00
N GLU A 194 -10.64 39.67 40.29
CA GLU A 194 -11.66 40.66 40.64
C GLU A 194 -12.32 40.34 41.99
N ALA A 195 -12.64 39.07 42.25
CA ALA A 195 -13.19 38.64 43.54
C ALA A 195 -12.21 38.86 44.70
N LEU A 196 -10.92 38.56 44.49
CA LEU A 196 -9.87 38.78 45.48
C LEU A 196 -9.68 40.27 45.77
N LYS A 197 -9.69 41.12 44.74
CA LYS A 197 -9.62 42.59 44.93
C LYS A 197 -10.77 43.10 45.77
N ARG A 198 -12.01 42.67 45.48
CA ARG A 198 -13.19 43.04 46.28
C ARG A 198 -13.06 42.57 47.73
N SER A 199 -12.60 41.34 47.96
CA SER A 199 -12.46 40.85 49.34
C SER A 199 -11.38 41.61 50.11
N LEU A 200 -10.26 41.96 49.47
CA LEU A 200 -9.19 42.77 50.06
C LEU A 200 -9.66 44.20 50.37
N GLU A 201 -10.46 44.80 49.50
CA GLU A 201 -11.06 46.13 49.74
C GLU A 201 -12.03 46.09 50.93
N GLU A 202 -12.90 45.08 51.00
CA GLU A 202 -13.81 44.88 52.13
C GLU A 202 -13.04 44.66 53.45
N GLU A 203 -11.97 43.87 53.42
CA GLU A 203 -11.13 43.62 54.60
C GLU A 203 -10.39 44.89 55.04
N LEU A 204 -9.87 45.69 54.10
CA LEU A 204 -9.26 46.99 54.38
C LEU A 204 -10.24 47.95 55.04
N ILE A 205 -11.48 48.02 54.54
CA ILE A 205 -12.53 48.85 55.13
C ILE A 205 -12.84 48.40 56.55
N ARG A 206 -13.02 47.08 56.76
CA ARG A 206 -13.27 46.51 58.11
C ARG A 206 -12.15 46.87 59.09
N LYS A 207 -10.88 46.66 58.70
CA LYS A 207 -9.72 46.99 59.54
C LYS A 207 -9.63 48.48 59.85
N LYS A 208 -9.86 49.36 58.86
CA LYS A 208 -9.90 50.81 59.08
C LYS A 208 -10.99 51.22 60.07
N THR A 209 -12.17 50.59 60.00
CA THR A 209 -13.28 50.86 60.94
C THR A 209 -12.93 50.40 62.35
N GLN A 210 -12.35 49.20 62.51
CA GLN A 210 -11.89 48.68 63.80
C GLN A 210 -10.84 49.59 64.45
N ILE A 211 -9.83 50.02 63.68
CA ILE A 211 -8.80 50.96 64.18
C ILE A 211 -9.42 52.27 64.67
N ARG A 212 -10.39 52.83 63.92
CA ARG A 212 -11.10 54.06 64.36
C ARG A 212 -11.90 53.86 65.65
N GLU A 213 -12.51 52.69 65.83
CA GLU A 213 -13.26 52.36 67.04
C GLU A 213 -12.34 52.11 68.24
N GLU A 214 -11.18 51.49 68.04
CA GLU A 214 -10.14 51.33 69.06
C GLU A 214 -9.54 52.67 69.46
N GLN A 215 -9.16 53.53 68.50
CA GLN A 215 -8.68 54.89 68.76
C GLN A 215 -9.69 55.72 69.55
N LYS A 216 -11.00 55.60 69.24
CA LYS A 216 -12.05 56.25 70.02
C LYS A 216 -12.12 55.70 71.45
N ARG A 217 -11.97 54.38 71.63
CA ARG A 217 -11.95 53.76 72.96
C ARG A 217 -10.74 54.19 73.80
N GLU A 218 -9.56 54.28 73.20
CA GLU A 218 -8.33 54.71 73.87
C GLU A 218 -8.35 56.21 74.23
N LEU A 219 -8.97 57.07 73.42
CA LEU A 219 -9.13 58.51 73.70
C LEU A 219 -10.29 58.82 74.67
N SER A 220 -11.06 57.81 75.09
CA SER A 220 -12.17 57.95 76.04
C SER A 220 -11.80 57.53 77.47
N TYR A 221 -10.52 57.24 77.71
CA TYR A 221 -9.88 57.02 79.02
C TYR A 221 -8.90 58.16 79.31
#